data_AF-A0A6D1A8K6-F1
#
_entry.id   AF-A0A6D1A8K6-F1
#
_cell.length_a   1.000
_cell.length_b   1.000
_cell.length_c   1.000
_cell.angle_alpha   90.00
_cell.angle_beta   90.00
_cell.angle_gamma   90.00
#
_symmetry.space_group_name_H-M   'P 1'
#
loop_
_entity.id
_entity.type
_entity.pdbx_description
1 polymer ?
#
loop_
_entity_poly.entity_id
_entity_poly.type
_entity_poly.pdbx_seq_one_letter_code
_entity_poly.pdbx_strand_id
1 'polypeptide(L)'
;IDYHIVTLPSSYVDKYNPKKSSKNGMKICIDSLNTKPDLVITDFEKIDELAIKQVNLVKGDSISFNVACASILAKVTRDRFMIKIANKY
;
A
#
# COMPACT_ATOMS: atom_id res chain seq x y z
N ILE A 1 6.11 -6.34 15.95
CA ILE A 1 5.40 -6.45 14.64
C ILE A 1 4.63 -5.15 14.48
N ASP A 2 4.87 -4.43 13.38
CA ASP A 2 4.32 -3.10 13.11
C ASP A 2 3.69 -3.10 11.71
N TYR A 3 2.55 -2.43 11.55
CA TYR A 3 1.87 -2.29 10.26
C TYR A 3 1.12 -0.96 10.20
N HIS A 4 0.95 -0.43 8.99
CA HIS A 4 0.22 0.80 8.77
C HIS A 4 -0.65 0.68 7.52
N ILE A 5 -1.84 1.29 7.55
CA ILE A 5 -2.81 1.26 6.44
C ILE A 5 -3.25 2.69 6.13
N VAL A 6 -3.05 3.13 4.89
CA VAL A 6 -3.47 4.44 4.39
C VAL A 6 -4.63 4.25 3.43
N THR A 7 -5.67 5.07 3.58
CA THR A 7 -6.77 5.19 2.61
C THR A 7 -6.69 6.56 1.96
N LEU A 8 -6.65 6.60 0.63
CA LEU A 8 -6.68 7.83 -0.15
C LEU A 8 -8.09 8.03 -0.74
N PRO A 9 -8.64 9.25 -0.69
CA PRO A 9 -9.96 9.52 -1.26
C PRO A 9 -9.93 9.48 -2.80
N SER A 10 -11.08 9.25 -3.43
CA SER A 10 -11.20 9.24 -4.89
C SER A 10 -10.71 10.54 -5.53
N SER A 11 -10.97 11.69 -4.91
CA SER A 11 -10.47 13.00 -5.36
C SER A 11 -8.94 13.07 -5.45
N TYR A 12 -8.22 12.30 -4.64
CA TYR A 12 -6.77 12.19 -4.74
C TYR A 12 -6.37 11.39 -5.98
N VAL A 13 -7.08 10.31 -6.27
CA VAL A 13 -6.88 9.49 -7.47
C VAL A 13 -7.18 10.29 -8.74
N ASP A 14 -8.23 11.09 -8.73
CA ASP A 14 -8.59 11.97 -9.85
C ASP A 14 -7.48 12.99 -10.14
N LYS A 15 -6.83 13.50 -9.09
CA LYS A 15 -5.73 14.47 -9.22
C LYS A 15 -4.41 13.86 -9.69
N TYR A 16 -4.06 12.67 -9.21
CA TYR A 16 -2.72 12.10 -9.39
C TYR A 16 -2.67 10.88 -10.30
N ASN A 17 -3.81 10.36 -10.77
CA ASN A 17 -4.00 9.05 -11.42
C ASN A 17 -3.80 7.83 -10.48
N PRO A 18 -4.36 6.65 -10.81
CA PRO A 18 -4.29 5.48 -9.93
C PRO A 18 -2.88 5.02 -9.59
N LYS A 19 -1.97 5.02 -10.58
CA LYS A 19 -0.61 4.51 -10.40
C LYS A 19 0.20 5.40 -9.45
N LYS A 20 0.20 6.72 -9.67
CA LYS A 20 0.92 7.65 -8.81
C LYS A 20 0.29 7.70 -7.41
N SER A 21 -1.03 7.61 -7.33
CA SER A 21 -1.74 7.55 -6.04
C SER A 21 -1.35 6.32 -5.22
N SER A 22 -1.24 5.16 -5.87
CA SER A 22 -0.77 3.93 -5.23
C SER A 22 0.65 4.11 -4.66
N LYS A 23 1.59 4.61 -5.47
CA LYS A 23 2.97 4.88 -5.03
C LYS A 23 3.03 5.88 -3.87
N ASN A 24 2.25 6.97 -3.95
CA ASN A 24 2.18 7.96 -2.88
C ASN A 24 1.63 7.33 -1.59
N GLY A 25 0.59 6.50 -1.69
CA GLY A 25 0.04 5.76 -0.55
C GLY A 25 1.06 4.83 0.08
N MET A 26 1.83 4.09 -0.73
CA MET A 26 2.91 3.23 -0.24
C MET A 26 4.00 4.04 0.49
N LYS A 27 4.41 5.20 -0.05
CA LYS A 27 5.38 6.09 0.59
C LYS A 27 4.87 6.59 1.95
N ILE A 28 3.64 7.08 2.01
CA ILE A 28 3.00 7.52 3.27
C ILE A 28 2.95 6.35 4.28
N CYS A 29 2.61 5.14 3.85
CA CYS A 29 2.61 3.96 4.72
C CYS A 29 3.98 3.71 5.33
N ILE A 30 5.05 3.71 4.52
CA ILE A 30 6.43 3.48 4.99
C ILE A 30 6.87 4.57 5.97
N ASP A 31 6.56 5.83 5.66
CA ASP A 31 6.91 6.97 6.51
C ASP A 31 6.14 6.96 7.84
N SER A 32 4.97 6.33 7.89
CA SER A 32 4.11 6.22 9.08
C SER A 32 4.35 4.98 9.93
N LEU A 33 5.24 4.06 9.51
CA LEU A 33 5.67 2.94 10.36
C LEU A 33 6.50 3.47 11.54
N ASN A 34 6.20 2.94 12.72
CA ASN A 34 6.97 3.17 13.95
C ASN A 34 8.35 2.54 13.85
N THR A 35 8.43 1.33 13.28
CA THR A 35 9.69 0.64 13.00
C THR A 35 10.12 0.92 11.58
N LYS A 36 11.27 1.57 11.40
CA LYS A 36 11.81 1.87 10.06
C LYS A 36 12.41 0.61 9.44
N PRO A 37 11.95 0.19 8.25
CA PRO A 37 12.49 -0.99 7.59
C PRO A 37 13.83 -0.69 6.91
N ASP A 38 14.75 -1.66 6.92
CA ASP A 38 16.00 -1.58 6.16
C ASP A 38 15.82 -1.91 4.66
N LEU A 39 14.74 -2.64 4.34
CA LEU A 39 14.39 -3.12 3.02
C LEU A 39 12.87 -3.06 2.81
N VAL A 40 12.44 -2.52 1.68
CA VAL A 40 11.04 -2.55 1.24
C VAL A 40 10.89 -3.56 0.10
N ILE A 41 9.91 -4.45 0.21
CA ILE A 41 9.54 -5.37 -0.86
C ILE A 41 8.17 -4.95 -1.36
N THR A 42 8.03 -4.73 -2.67
CA THR A 42 6.76 -4.36 -3.29
C THR A 42 6.32 -5.40 -4.31
N ASP A 43 5.01 -5.47 -4.54
CA ASP A 43 4.44 -6.21 -5.66
C ASP A 43 4.51 -5.35 -6.91
N PHE A 44 5.53 -5.60 -7.73
CA PHE A 44 5.81 -4.99 -9.03
C PHE A 44 6.15 -3.49 -9.05
N GLU A 45 5.51 -2.67 -8.21
CA GLU A 45 5.60 -1.22 -8.27
C GLU A 45 6.88 -0.69 -7.62
N LYS A 46 7.64 0.12 -8.37
CA LYS A 46 8.79 0.85 -7.85
C LYS A 46 8.34 2.17 -7.21
N ILE A 47 8.69 2.39 -5.94
CA ILE A 47 8.40 3.65 -5.24
C ILE A 47 9.51 4.64 -5.59
N ASP A 48 9.13 5.78 -6.15
CA ASP A 48 10.06 6.82 -6.56
C ASP A 48 10.55 7.62 -5.34
N GLU A 49 11.82 8.06 -5.36
CA GLU A 49 12.42 8.87 -4.29
C GLU A 49 12.34 8.24 -2.88
N LEU A 50 12.53 6.93 -2.80
CA LEU A 50 12.65 6.21 -1.54
C LEU A 50 14.13 6.01 -1.19
N ALA A 51 14.57 6.52 -0.03
CA ALA A 51 15.94 6.36 0.44
C ALA A 51 16.26 4.93 0.92
N ILE A 52 15.22 4.18 1.30
CA ILE A 52 15.31 2.79 1.75
C ILE A 52 15.50 1.88 0.54
N LYS A 53 16.34 0.84 0.69
CA LYS A 53 16.52 -0.18 -0.35
C LYS A 53 15.18 -0.81 -0.71
N GLN A 54 14.95 -1.05 -2.01
CA GLN A 54 13.71 -1.66 -2.47
C GLN A 54 13.96 -2.84 -3.41
N VAL A 55 13.13 -3.87 -3.28
CA VAL A 55 13.06 -5.02 -4.18
C VAL A 55 11.63 -5.10 -4.71
N ASN A 56 11.48 -5.02 -6.04
CA ASN A 56 10.18 -5.00 -6.69
C ASN A 56 9.98 -6.36 -7.38
N LEU A 57 9.12 -7.21 -6.80
CA LEU A 57 8.91 -8.58 -7.27
C LEU A 57 7.72 -8.66 -8.22
N VAL A 58 7.84 -9.41 -9.31
CA VAL A 58 6.68 -9.75 -10.14
C VAL A 58 5.88 -10.83 -9.40
N LYS A 59 4.59 -10.60 -9.12
CA LYS A 59 3.75 -11.48 -8.28
C LYS A 59 4.32 -11.65 -6.87
N GLY A 60 4.70 -10.53 -6.26
CA GLY A 60 5.37 -10.48 -4.98
C GLY A 60 4.57 -11.14 -3.85
N ASP A 61 3.23 -11.14 -3.94
CA ASP A 61 2.34 -11.80 -3.00
C ASP A 61 2.50 -13.34 -2.98
N SER A 62 2.81 -13.96 -4.11
CA SER A 62 3.09 -15.41 -4.20
C SER A 62 4.51 -15.80 -3.75
N ILE A 63 5.41 -14.83 -3.62
CA ILE A 63 6.84 -15.07 -3.37
C ILE A 63 7.25 -14.61 -1.95
N SER A 64 6.69 -13.50 -1.48
CA SER A 64 7.07 -12.84 -0.23
C SER A 64 5.93 -12.85 0.77
N PHE A 65 6.18 -13.46 1.93
CA PHE A 65 5.23 -13.48 3.04
C PHE A 65 4.81 -12.08 3.48
N ASN A 66 5.75 -11.11 3.51
CA ASN A 66 5.45 -9.73 3.90
C ASN A 66 4.51 -9.04 2.90
N VAL A 67 4.71 -9.30 1.60
CA VAL A 67 3.83 -8.75 0.56
C VAL A 67 2.44 -9.41 0.64
N ALA A 68 2.37 -10.72 0.83
CA ALA A 68 1.11 -11.42 1.05
C ALA A 68 0.32 -10.86 2.25
N CYS A 69 0.98 -10.66 3.39
CA CYS A 69 0.37 -10.05 4.57
C CYS A 69 -0.13 -8.63 4.30
N ALA A 70 0.65 -7.79 3.62
CA ALA A 70 0.25 -6.44 3.25
C ALA A 70 -0.98 -6.46 2.32
N SER A 71 -1.01 -7.36 1.32
CA SER A 71 -2.14 -7.54 0.40
C SER A 71 -3.42 -7.95 1.14
N ILE A 72 -3.33 -8.86 2.12
CA ILE A 72 -4.49 -9.25 2.95
C ILE A 72 -5.01 -8.05 3.73
N LEU A 73 -4.12 -7.30 4.41
CA LEU A 73 -4.51 -6.10 5.18
C LEU A 73 -5.20 -5.06 4.30
N ALA A 74 -4.65 -4.78 3.12
CA ALA A 74 -5.21 -3.82 2.17
C ALA A 74 -6.59 -4.28 1.65
N LYS A 75 -6.70 -5.54 1.21
CA LYS A 75 -7.93 -6.09 0.63
C LYS A 75 -9.07 -6.13 1.65
N VAL A 76 -8.82 -6.65 2.85
CA VAL A 76 -9.82 -6.72 3.92
C VAL A 76 -10.28 -5.32 4.33
N THR A 77 -9.36 -4.35 4.43
CA THR A 77 -9.71 -2.97 4.77
C THR A 77 -10.58 -2.32 3.69
N ARG A 78 -10.19 -2.50 2.42
CA ARG A 78 -10.95 -1.97 1.26
C ARG A 78 -12.36 -2.54 1.22
N ASP A 79 -12.51 -3.86 1.36
CA ASP A 79 -13.81 -4.50 1.26
C ASP A 79 -14.73 -4.08 2.42
N ARG A 80 -14.20 -3.97 3.65
CA ARG A 80 -14.95 -3.40 4.80
C ARG A 80 -15.39 -1.96 4.54
N PHE A 81 -14.52 -1.13 3.96
CA PHE A 81 -14.86 0.25 3.59
C PHE A 81 -15.98 0.28 2.54
N MET A 82 -15.89 -0.55 1.50
CA MET A 82 -16.91 -0.61 0.45
C MET A 82 -18.28 -1.05 0.98
N ILE A 83 -18.33 -2.04 1.87
CA ILE A 83 -19.58 -2.47 2.53
C ILE A 83 -20.17 -1.30 3.33
N LYS A 84 -19.34 -0.56 4.07
CA LYS A 84 -19.79 0.61 4.83
C LYS A 84 -20.38 1.70 3.91
N ILE A 85 -19.76 1.95 2.76
CA ILE A 85 -20.25 2.92 1.77
C ILE A 85 -21.57 2.44 1.15
N ALA A 86 -21.68 1.16 0.80
CA ALA A 86 -22.90 0.56 0.24
C ALA A 86 -24.09 0.58 1.20
N ASN A 87 -23.86 0.59 2.52
CA ASN A 87 -24.94 0.77 3.50
C ASN A 87 -25.35 2.24 3.68
N LYS A 88 -24.54 3.18 3.19
CA LYS A 88 -24.76 4.63 3.37
C LYS A 88 -25.47 5.26 2.16
N TYR A 89 -25.30 4.68 0.97
CA TYR A 89 -25.83 5.16 -0.31
C TYR A 89 -26.54 4.01 -1.01
#